data_AF-A0AAN5HYG1-F1
#
_entry.id   AF-A0AAN5HYG1-F1
#
_cell.length_a   1.000
_cell.length_b   1.000
_cell.length_c   1.000
_cell.angle_alpha   90.00
_cell.angle_beta   90.00
_cell.angle_gamma   90.00
#
_symmetry.space_group_name_H-M   'P 1'
#
loop_
_entity.id
_entity.type
_entity.pdbx_description
1 polymer ?
#
loop_
_entity_poly.entity_id
_entity_poly.type
_entity_poly.pdbx_seq_one_letter_code
_entity_poly.pdbx_strand_id
1 'polypeptide(L)'
;FQCIRTIMQFYSNFSSLPDNAHYYIPNLGSLLSPGYIPTPEDILHLRIPTTSIHEINFSFDKHNIRLIDVGGQRTYRKKWIHCFEGVAAVLFVASMASYDQVLDEDDVVINPVLHEDLFLPEGAKPTIHWRIQ
;
A
#
# COMPACT_ATOMS: atom_id res chain seq x y z
N PHE A 1 9.00 23.38 11.13
CA PHE A 1 8.55 22.74 9.87
C PHE A 1 9.66 22.51 8.85
N GLN A 2 10.72 23.32 8.75
CA GLN A 2 11.76 23.07 7.73
C GLN A 2 12.58 21.80 7.94
N CYS A 3 12.96 21.49 9.19
CA CYS A 3 13.63 20.23 9.50
C CYS A 3 12.84 18.98 9.05
N ILE A 4 11.51 19.00 9.20
CA ILE A 4 10.63 17.90 8.77
C ILE A 4 10.62 17.78 7.24
N ARG A 5 10.51 18.92 6.52
CA ARG A 5 10.57 18.91 5.05
C ARG A 5 11.91 18.40 4.54
N THR A 6 13.01 18.80 5.17
CA THR A 6 14.35 18.30 4.84
C THR A 6 14.46 16.80 5.08
N ILE A 7 13.98 16.28 6.22
CA ILE A 7 13.98 14.84 6.48
C ILE A 7 13.16 14.08 5.43
N MET A 8 11.97 14.56 5.07
CA MET A 8 11.13 13.92 4.04
C MET A 8 11.77 13.96 2.64
N GLN A 9 12.62 14.94 2.34
CA GLN A 9 13.34 15.01 1.06
C GLN A 9 14.50 14.02 0.99
N PHE A 10 15.21 13.81 2.10
CA PHE A 10 16.36 12.91 2.15
C PHE A 10 16.01 11.47 2.52
N TYR A 11 14.84 11.25 3.14
CA TYR A 11 14.40 9.95 3.65
C TYR A 11 12.92 9.69 3.31
N SER A 12 12.57 9.78 2.02
CA SER A 12 11.18 9.56 1.57
C SER A 12 10.66 8.14 1.85
N ASN A 13 11.56 7.14 1.83
CA ASN A 13 11.22 5.73 2.08
C ASN A 13 11.57 5.27 3.50
N PHE A 14 11.66 6.20 4.45
CA PHE A 14 11.96 5.82 5.84
C PHE A 14 10.86 4.90 6.37
N SER A 15 11.24 3.73 6.86
CA SER A 15 10.31 2.64 7.22
C SER A 15 9.26 3.03 8.25
N SER A 16 9.50 4.06 9.07
CA SER A 16 8.52 4.54 10.06
C SER A 16 7.59 5.64 9.54
N LEU A 17 7.73 6.10 8.29
CA LEU A 17 6.90 7.15 7.72
C LEU A 17 5.76 6.56 6.90
N PRO A 18 4.49 6.94 7.14
CA PRO A 18 3.37 6.50 6.31
C PRO A 18 3.49 7.02 4.87
N ASP A 19 3.11 6.20 3.88
CA ASP A 19 3.16 6.57 2.46
C ASP A 19 2.37 7.85 2.12
N ASN A 20 1.32 8.15 2.87
CA ASN A 20 0.49 9.35 2.69
C ASN A 20 1.06 10.61 3.38
N ALA A 21 2.20 10.53 4.06
CA ALA A 21 2.83 11.65 4.75
C ALA A 21 3.16 12.81 3.79
N HIS A 22 3.59 12.49 2.56
CA HIS A 22 3.86 13.47 1.51
C HIS A 22 2.63 14.30 1.11
N TYR A 23 1.43 13.73 1.26
CA TYR A 23 0.18 14.43 1.00
C TYR A 23 -0.29 15.25 2.22
N TYR A 24 -0.33 14.64 3.40
CA TYR A 24 -0.94 15.27 4.58
C TYR A 24 -0.06 16.32 5.26
N ILE A 25 1.26 16.12 5.35
CA ILE A 25 2.16 17.04 6.07
C ILE A 25 2.17 18.44 5.44
N PRO A 26 2.26 18.61 4.11
CA PRO A 26 2.16 19.93 3.49
C PRO A 26 0.79 20.60 3.68
N ASN A 27 -0.28 19.80 3.76
CA ASN A 27 -1.68 20.26 3.81
C ASN A 27 -2.22 20.47 5.24
N LEU A 28 -1.40 20.22 6.27
CA LEU A 28 -1.80 20.22 7.68
C LEU A 28 -2.54 21.49 8.14
N GLY A 29 -2.14 22.66 7.63
CA GLY A 29 -2.80 23.92 7.98
C GLY A 29 -4.27 23.98 7.55
N SER A 30 -4.61 23.41 6.38
CA SER A 30 -5.98 23.33 5.89
C SER A 30 -6.77 22.24 6.61
N LEU A 31 -6.15 21.07 6.81
CA LEU A 31 -6.76 19.91 7.46
C LEU A 31 -7.18 20.20 8.92
N LEU A 32 -6.45 21.06 9.61
CA LEU A 32 -6.72 21.45 10.99
C LEU A 32 -7.59 22.70 11.12
N SER A 33 -8.08 23.26 10.00
CA SER A 33 -8.90 24.46 10.04
C SER A 33 -10.29 24.18 10.65
N PRO A 34 -10.86 25.12 11.43
CA PRO A 34 -12.22 24.97 11.94
C PRO A 34 -13.21 24.86 10.78
N GLY A 35 -14.05 23.82 10.79
CA GLY A 35 -15.05 23.58 9.74
C GLY A 35 -14.51 22.87 8.49
N TYR A 36 -13.32 22.29 8.55
CA TYR A 36 -12.77 21.46 7.48
C TYR A 36 -13.72 20.31 7.09
N ILE A 37 -13.90 20.13 5.78
CA ILE A 37 -14.64 19.01 5.18
C ILE A 37 -13.68 18.26 4.25
N PRO A 38 -13.46 16.94 4.44
CA PRO A 38 -12.60 16.15 3.59
C PRO A 38 -13.02 16.16 2.13
N THR A 39 -12.06 16.38 1.24
CA THR A 39 -12.25 16.24 -0.20
C THR A 39 -12.18 14.76 -0.61
N PRO A 40 -12.67 14.40 -1.80
CA PRO A 40 -12.45 13.05 -2.35
C PRO A 40 -10.97 12.69 -2.43
N GLU A 41 -10.08 13.65 -2.70
CA GLU A 41 -8.64 13.41 -2.75
C GLU A 41 -8.07 13.06 -1.37
N ASP A 42 -8.54 13.72 -0.31
CA ASP A 42 -8.17 13.35 1.07
C ASP A 42 -8.62 11.92 1.38
N ILE A 43 -9.86 11.58 1.01
CA ILE A 43 -10.40 10.24 1.23
C ILE A 43 -9.57 9.18 0.51
N LEU A 44 -9.13 9.45 -0.73
CA LEU A 44 -8.29 8.53 -1.50
C LEU A 44 -6.90 8.30 -0.87
N HIS A 45 -6.36 9.29 -0.15
CA HIS A 45 -5.07 9.17 0.55
C HIS A 45 -5.19 8.54 1.95
N LEU A 46 -6.39 8.26 2.43
CA LEU A 46 -6.58 7.56 3.71
C LEU A 46 -6.04 6.13 3.62
N ARG A 47 -5.20 5.76 4.59
CA ARG A 47 -4.71 4.39 4.76
C ARG A 47 -5.51 3.71 5.87
N ILE A 48 -6.65 3.14 5.50
CA ILE A 48 -7.48 2.33 6.40
C ILE A 48 -7.41 0.88 5.92
N PRO A 49 -6.89 -0.06 6.73
CA PRO A 49 -6.79 -1.44 6.30
C PRO A 49 -8.17 -2.08 6.16
N THR A 50 -8.42 -2.72 5.02
CA THR A 50 -9.61 -3.56 4.83
C THR A 50 -9.50 -4.81 5.72
N THR A 51 -10.44 -4.98 6.65
CA THR A 51 -10.46 -6.11 7.60
C THR A 51 -11.63 -7.08 7.36
N SER A 52 -12.59 -6.69 6.52
CA SER A 52 -13.73 -7.51 6.10
C SER A 52 -13.77 -7.69 4.59
N ILE A 53 -14.79 -8.39 4.11
CA ILE A 53 -15.11 -8.49 2.69
C ILE A 53 -16.11 -7.37 2.42
N HIS A 54 -15.83 -6.52 1.43
CA HIS A 54 -16.73 -5.46 0.99
C HIS A 54 -17.15 -5.74 -0.45
N GLU A 55 -18.46 -5.65 -0.71
CA GLU A 55 -19.01 -5.80 -2.05
C GLU A 55 -19.54 -4.46 -2.54
N ILE A 56 -19.16 -4.08 -3.75
CA ILE A 56 -19.59 -2.87 -4.42
C ILE A 56 -20.21 -3.27 -5.76
N ASN A 57 -21.48 -2.94 -5.95
CA ASN A 57 -22.20 -3.18 -7.18
C ASN A 57 -22.36 -1.88 -7.94
N PHE A 58 -21.91 -1.83 -9.19
CA PHE A 58 -22.07 -0.66 -10.05
C PHE A 58 -22.27 -1.08 -11.51
N SER A 59 -22.97 -0.24 -12.27
CA SER A 59 -23.15 -0.44 -13.70
C SER A 59 -22.09 0.35 -14.47
N PHE A 60 -21.48 -0.28 -15.45
CA PHE A 60 -20.55 0.35 -16.39
C PHE A 60 -20.95 -0.01 -17.82
N ASP A 61 -21.38 1.00 -18.57
CA ASP A 61 -22.02 0.83 -19.89
C ASP A 61 -23.20 -0.15 -19.81
N LYS A 62 -23.15 -1.29 -20.51
CA LYS A 62 -24.20 -2.33 -20.49
C LYS A 62 -23.94 -3.45 -19.49
N HIS A 63 -22.89 -3.34 -18.68
CA HIS A 63 -22.45 -4.39 -17.77
C HIS A 63 -22.74 -4.01 -16.32
N ASN A 64 -23.24 -4.95 -15.53
CA ASN A 64 -23.30 -4.83 -14.09
C ASN A 64 -22.06 -5.50 -13.51
N ILE A 65 -21.23 -4.72 -12.81
CA ILE A 65 -19.98 -5.16 -12.21
C ILE A 65 -20.20 -5.29 -10.70
N ARG A 66 -19.84 -6.47 -10.19
CA ARG A 66 -19.75 -6.77 -8.76
C ARG A 66 -18.28 -6.83 -8.38
N LEU A 67 -17.80 -5.78 -7.72
CA LEU A 67 -16.42 -5.69 -7.21
C LEU A 67 -16.39 -6.17 -5.76
N ILE A 68 -15.52 -7.13 -5.46
CA ILE A 68 -15.30 -7.65 -4.12
C ILE A 68 -13.92 -7.19 -3.67
N ASP A 69 -13.87 -6.34 -2.64
CA ASP A 69 -12.64 -5.96 -1.95
C ASP A 69 -12.44 -6.85 -0.73
N VAL A 70 -11.24 -7.41 -0.59
CA VAL A 70 -10.89 -8.33 0.49
C VAL A 70 -9.55 -7.92 1.07
N GLY A 71 -9.48 -7.85 2.40
CA GLY A 71 -8.24 -7.53 3.11
C GLY A 71 -7.06 -8.43 2.70
N GLY A 72 -5.95 -7.80 2.31
CA GLY A 72 -4.71 -8.49 1.89
C GLY A 72 -3.76 -8.86 3.02
N GLN A 73 -3.91 -8.29 4.22
CA GLN A 73 -3.07 -8.62 5.38
C GLN A 73 -3.17 -10.11 5.73
N ARG A 74 -2.05 -10.71 6.16
CA ARG A 74 -1.89 -12.16 6.42
C ARG A 74 -3.00 -12.73 7.30
N THR A 75 -3.44 -11.96 8.30
CA THR A 75 -4.52 -12.36 9.21
C THR A 75 -5.87 -12.55 8.51
N TYR A 76 -6.15 -11.79 7.45
CA TYR A 76 -7.44 -11.79 6.75
C TYR A 76 -7.45 -12.64 5.46
N ARG A 77 -6.28 -13.06 4.94
CA ARG A 77 -6.19 -13.89 3.72
C ARG A 77 -6.99 -15.19 3.79
N LYS A 78 -7.21 -15.74 4.99
CA LYS A 78 -8.09 -16.91 5.19
C LYS A 78 -9.52 -16.69 4.68
N LYS A 79 -9.99 -15.44 4.59
CA LYS A 79 -11.32 -15.08 4.11
C LYS A 79 -11.46 -15.12 2.58
N TRP A 80 -10.34 -15.14 1.84
CA TRP A 80 -10.35 -15.08 0.37
C TRP A 80 -11.13 -16.23 -0.26
N ILE A 81 -11.09 -17.43 0.35
CA ILE A 81 -11.80 -18.61 -0.15
C ILE A 81 -13.32 -18.38 -0.30
N HIS A 82 -13.91 -17.48 0.50
CA HIS A 82 -15.34 -17.16 0.44
C HIS A 82 -15.69 -16.21 -0.73
N CYS A 83 -14.70 -15.64 -1.40
CA CYS A 83 -14.90 -14.62 -2.43
C CYS A 83 -14.64 -15.13 -3.85
N PHE A 84 -14.10 -16.35 -4.01
CA PHE A 84 -13.72 -16.89 -5.32
C PHE A 84 -14.86 -17.60 -6.08
N GLU A 85 -16.05 -17.73 -5.48
CA GLU A 85 -17.17 -18.35 -6.16
C GLU A 85 -17.82 -17.37 -7.16
N GLY A 86 -17.84 -17.76 -8.44
CA GLY A 86 -18.48 -16.98 -9.50
C GLY A 86 -17.79 -15.66 -9.85
N VAL A 87 -16.47 -15.55 -9.62
CA VAL A 87 -15.68 -14.40 -10.08
C VAL A 87 -15.31 -14.55 -11.56
N ALA A 88 -15.48 -13.49 -12.34
CA ALA A 88 -15.10 -13.47 -13.75
C ALA A 88 -13.59 -13.21 -13.95
N ALA A 89 -12.98 -12.44 -13.04
CA ALA A 89 -11.58 -12.07 -13.09
C ALA A 89 -11.06 -11.72 -11.69
N VAL A 90 -9.74 -11.76 -11.52
CA VAL A 90 -9.04 -11.33 -10.30
C VAL A 90 -8.15 -10.15 -10.65
N LEU A 91 -8.32 -9.04 -9.92
CA LEU A 91 -7.43 -7.89 -9.99
C LEU A 91 -6.40 -7.99 -8.86
N PHE A 92 -5.18 -8.39 -9.20
CA PHE A 92 -4.07 -8.43 -8.24
C PHE A 92 -3.31 -7.11 -8.26
N VAL A 93 -3.17 -6.47 -7.10
CA VAL A 93 -2.49 -5.18 -6.95
C VAL A 93 -1.23 -5.37 -6.12
N ALA A 94 -0.10 -4.88 -6.61
CA ALA A 94 1.18 -4.93 -5.91
C ALA A 94 1.82 -3.53 -5.86
N SER A 95 2.38 -3.17 -4.71
CA SER A 95 3.13 -1.92 -4.56
C SER A 95 4.53 -2.09 -5.15
N MET A 96 4.86 -1.30 -6.18
CA MET A 96 6.23 -1.21 -6.69
C MET A 96 7.13 -0.31 -5.84
N ALA A 97 6.54 0.62 -5.09
CA ALA A 97 7.28 1.57 -4.25
C ALA A 97 7.86 0.91 -3.00
N SER A 98 7.30 -0.23 -2.58
CA SER A 98 7.66 -0.91 -1.32
C SER A 98 8.78 -1.95 -1.48
N TYR A 99 9.61 -1.85 -2.53
CA TYR A 99 10.64 -2.85 -2.82
C TYR A 99 11.77 -2.89 -1.76
N ASP A 100 12.01 -1.78 -1.07
CA ASP A 100 12.99 -1.58 0.00
C ASP A 100 12.35 -1.55 1.40
N GLN A 101 11.04 -1.85 1.50
CA GLN A 101 10.27 -1.80 2.74
C GLN A 101 10.05 -3.21 3.34
N VAL A 102 9.95 -3.25 4.67
CA VAL A 102 9.55 -4.46 5.41
C VAL A 102 8.04 -4.49 5.64
N LEU A 103 7.47 -5.69 5.74
CA LEU A 103 6.06 -5.84 6.13
C LEU A 103 5.92 -5.67 7.64
N ASP A 104 4.91 -4.92 8.08
CA ASP A 104 4.58 -4.77 9.51
C ASP A 104 4.28 -6.10 10.21
N GLU A 105 3.87 -7.13 9.45
CA GLU A 105 3.51 -8.46 9.96
C GLU A 105 4.71 -9.42 10.10
N ASP A 106 5.91 -9.02 9.66
CA ASP A 106 7.13 -9.83 9.71
C ASP A 106 8.04 -9.35 10.86
N ASP A 107 8.37 -10.25 11.80
CA ASP A 107 9.35 -9.99 12.87
C ASP A 107 10.82 -9.99 12.37
N VAL A 108 11.01 -10.15 11.06
CA VAL A 108 12.33 -10.29 10.45
C VAL A 108 12.80 -8.93 9.95
N VAL A 109 13.90 -8.43 10.52
CA VAL A 109 14.63 -7.29 9.96
C VAL A 109 15.25 -7.74 8.63
N ILE A 110 14.61 -7.39 7.51
CA ILE A 110 15.22 -7.57 6.19
C ILE A 110 16.11 -6.36 5.95
N ASN A 111 17.39 -6.60 5.64
CA ASN A 111 18.26 -5.52 5.19
C ASN A 111 17.73 -5.01 3.84
N PRO A 112 17.46 -3.70 3.69
CA PRO A 112 17.01 -3.16 2.41
C PRO A 112 18.02 -3.53 1.33
N VAL A 113 17.53 -4.09 0.21
CA VAL A 113 18.37 -4.49 -0.91
C VAL A 113 18.93 -3.23 -1.55
N LEU A 114 20.23 -2.98 -1.35
CA LEU A 114 20.89 -1.83 -1.94
C LEU A 114 21.09 -2.05 -3.44
N HIS A 115 21.26 -0.97 -4.20
CA HIS A 115 21.57 -1.06 -5.63
C HIS A 115 22.80 -1.96 -5.90
N GLU A 116 23.79 -1.94 -5.00
CA GLU A 116 24.97 -2.81 -5.05
C GLU A 116 24.65 -4.31 -4.86
N ASP A 117 23.61 -4.64 -4.10
CA ASP A 117 23.17 -6.03 -3.87
C ASP A 117 22.40 -6.60 -5.07
N LEU A 118 21.84 -5.72 -5.91
CA LEU A 118 21.11 -6.10 -7.12
C LEU A 118 22.06 -6.58 -8.24
N PHE A 119 23.27 -6.03 -8.27
CA PHE A 119 24.31 -6.32 -9.25
C PHE A 119 25.47 -7.05 -8.60
N LEU A 120 25.20 -8.29 -8.17
CA LEU A 120 26.26 -9.17 -7.69
C LEU A 120 27.31 -9.41 -8.79
N PRO A 121 28.59 -9.64 -8.45
CA PRO A 121 29.61 -10.01 -9.43
C PRO A 121 29.17 -11.23 -10.24
N GLU A 122 29.56 -11.26 -11.52
CA GLU A 122 29.12 -12.26 -12.51
C GLU A 122 29.15 -13.69 -11.93
N GLY A 123 27.97 -14.30 -11.79
CA GLY A 123 27.81 -15.68 -11.34
C GLY A 123 27.06 -15.88 -10.03
N ALA A 124 26.85 -14.85 -9.22
CA ALA A 124 25.99 -14.95 -8.04
C ALA A 124 24.52 -14.69 -8.41
N LYS A 125 23.63 -15.63 -8.10
CA LYS A 125 22.19 -15.47 -8.33
C LYS A 125 21.61 -14.60 -7.20
N PRO A 126 20.97 -13.47 -7.50
CA PRO A 126 20.20 -12.77 -6.49
C PRO A 126 19.04 -13.68 -6.07
N THR A 127 19.02 -14.08 -4.80
CA THR A 127 17.90 -14.84 -4.23
C THR A 127 16.81 -13.86 -3.88
N ILE A 128 16.05 -13.42 -4.89
CA ILE A 128 14.83 -12.65 -4.66
C ILE A 128 13.76 -13.64 -4.24
N HIS A 129 13.49 -13.72 -2.94
CA HIS A 129 12.32 -14.42 -2.43
C HIS A 129 11.07 -13.60 -2.77
N TRP A 130 10.46 -13.89 -3.92
CA TRP A 130 9.13 -13.37 -4.25
C TRP A 130 8.14 -13.93 -3.22
N ARG A 131 7.86 -13.16 -2.16
CA ARG A 131 6.73 -13.42 -1.28
C ARG A 131 5.53 -12.72 -1.89
N ILE A 132 4.54 -13.51 -2.28
CA ILE A 132 3.23 -12.99 -2.66
C ILE A 132 2.63 -12.38 -1.38
N GLN A 133 2.46 -11.06 -1.41
CA GLN A 133 1.75 -10.26 -0.40
C GLN A 133 0.28 -10.63 -0.33
#